data_AF-A0A285MXY9-F1
#
_entry.id   AF-A0A285MXY9-F1
#
_cell.length_a   1.000
_cell.length_b   1.000
_cell.length_c   1.000
_cell.angle_alpha   90.00
_cell.angle_beta   90.00
_cell.angle_gamma   90.00
#
_symmetry.space_group_name_H-M   'P 1'
#
loop_
_entity.id
_entity.type
_entity.pdbx_description
1 polymer ?
#
loop_
_entity_poly.entity_id
_entity_poly.type
_entity_poly.pdbx_seq_one_letter_code
_entity_poly.pdbx_strand_id
1 'polypeptide(L)'
;MEIQNFVKDLNKDFFNGALSPAFTEQLLQLPMDRPDVFAMVQRMFGFMNQAGFPAQDLSVMVGEVMGTLLARILPGAWEGRVPPITVPGRHKAIDHYIKNTMGGTATNRSMLDIGCGFPPYTTLETPELLSNWQITAVDPSLPVYLVYDENENYATFDENKKIVYFQPAIPSVENWNALLSDVSSTRNRFQKLLEQLLDQPGLSSKIKARLERDPAMGFETDKLSFVRGSIGEVAVAPVDCIRCFNVLFYFDDTFFKTALKWFETRTNENGIVLVGGNWAASSECYYHVYQKMDGRLIEKEFAFSIDTLCPFGVATWYANHDDDRQTAQLVHYLRIIRKDSSFMNAFYALNDRLREKYQLCARDADGYYGNVDPSISPLELWQLVEKIINELNEAGFNQKAADVLNREGLNARVNEVGHIAIVPHT
;
A
#
# COMPACT_ATOMS: atom_id res chain seq x y z
N MET A 1 21.60 -13.08 -16.79
CA MET A 1 20.32 -13.27 -17.52
C MET A 1 20.12 -12.02 -18.37
N GLU A 2 19.64 -12.12 -19.60
CA GLU A 2 19.28 -10.91 -20.39
C GLU A 2 17.81 -10.58 -20.13
N ILE A 3 17.45 -9.28 -20.04
CA ILE A 3 16.07 -8.88 -19.72
C ILE A 3 15.05 -9.49 -20.70
N GLN A 4 15.41 -9.57 -21.97
CA GLN A 4 14.55 -10.12 -23.02
C GLN A 4 14.21 -11.59 -22.76
N ASN A 5 15.18 -12.38 -22.32
CA ASN A 5 14.95 -13.78 -21.99
C ASN A 5 14.09 -13.91 -20.73
N PHE A 6 14.35 -13.10 -19.71
CA PHE A 6 13.52 -13.08 -18.50
C PHE A 6 12.05 -12.77 -18.79
N VAL A 7 11.78 -11.69 -19.54
CA VAL A 7 10.41 -11.29 -19.89
C VAL A 7 9.73 -12.35 -20.78
N LYS A 8 10.47 -12.95 -21.71
CA LYS A 8 9.96 -14.03 -22.55
C LYS A 8 9.59 -15.27 -21.74
N ASP A 9 10.45 -15.66 -20.79
CA ASP A 9 10.20 -16.80 -19.91
C ASP A 9 9.01 -16.54 -18.99
N LEU A 10 8.91 -15.34 -18.38
CA LEU A 10 7.73 -14.93 -17.61
C LEU A 10 6.43 -15.03 -18.40
N ASN A 11 6.40 -14.47 -19.62
CA ASN A 11 5.21 -14.51 -20.47
C ASN A 11 4.83 -15.96 -20.82
N LYS A 12 5.82 -16.79 -21.16
CA LYS A 12 5.60 -18.19 -21.49
C LYS A 12 5.06 -18.97 -20.27
N ASP A 13 5.70 -18.82 -19.13
CA ASP A 13 5.46 -19.67 -17.94
C ASP A 13 4.16 -19.32 -17.23
N PHE A 14 3.76 -18.04 -17.23
CA PHE A 14 2.58 -17.58 -16.48
C PHE A 14 1.39 -17.19 -17.36
N PHE A 15 1.62 -16.85 -18.63
CA PHE A 15 0.58 -16.32 -19.53
C PHE A 15 0.54 -17.00 -20.90
N ASN A 16 1.27 -18.11 -21.10
CA ASN A 16 1.32 -18.86 -22.36
C ASN A 16 1.69 -18.03 -23.60
N GLY A 17 2.50 -16.98 -23.42
CA GLY A 17 2.88 -16.09 -24.52
C GLY A 17 1.83 -15.02 -24.86
N ALA A 18 0.77 -14.88 -24.07
CA ALA A 18 -0.37 -14.00 -24.37
C ALA A 18 -0.23 -12.55 -23.83
N LEU A 19 0.89 -12.15 -23.22
CA LEU A 19 1.06 -10.73 -22.84
C LEU A 19 1.00 -9.82 -24.07
N SER A 20 0.40 -8.64 -23.91
CA SER A 20 0.36 -7.64 -24.98
C SER A 20 1.77 -7.11 -25.30
N PRO A 21 2.04 -6.70 -26.54
CA PRO A 21 3.31 -6.07 -26.91
C PRO A 21 3.61 -4.82 -26.07
N ALA A 22 2.60 -3.97 -25.84
CA ALA A 22 2.75 -2.73 -25.08
C ALA A 22 3.12 -2.99 -23.60
N PHE A 23 2.49 -3.97 -22.96
CA PHE A 23 2.85 -4.38 -21.60
C PHE A 23 4.27 -4.96 -21.56
N THR A 24 4.60 -5.81 -22.53
CA THR A 24 5.93 -6.42 -22.67
C THR A 24 7.02 -5.35 -22.81
N GLU A 25 6.78 -4.29 -23.59
CA GLU A 25 7.70 -3.17 -23.75
C GLU A 25 8.01 -2.47 -22.42
N GLN A 26 7.02 -2.31 -21.54
CA GLN A 26 7.24 -1.73 -20.22
C GLN A 26 8.10 -2.64 -19.33
N LEU A 27 7.87 -3.96 -19.36
CA LEU A 27 8.70 -4.89 -18.60
C LEU A 27 10.16 -4.93 -19.05
N LEU A 28 10.45 -4.62 -20.32
CA LEU A 28 11.83 -4.54 -20.80
C LEU A 28 12.63 -3.39 -20.17
N GLN A 29 11.98 -2.47 -19.45
CA GLN A 29 12.62 -1.38 -18.71
C GLN A 29 13.16 -1.79 -17.33
N LEU A 30 12.94 -3.05 -16.90
CA LEU A 30 13.39 -3.54 -15.61
C LEU A 30 14.92 -3.39 -15.43
N PRO A 31 15.38 -2.93 -14.25
CA PRO A 31 16.80 -2.67 -14.01
C PRO A 31 17.59 -3.95 -13.77
N MET A 32 18.47 -4.30 -14.71
CA MET A 32 19.23 -5.56 -14.73
C MET A 32 20.12 -5.81 -13.50
N ASP A 33 20.48 -4.78 -12.76
CA ASP A 33 21.34 -4.82 -11.57
C ASP A 33 20.57 -5.08 -10.26
N ARG A 34 19.26 -5.31 -10.34
CA ARG A 34 18.36 -5.46 -9.17
C ARG A 34 17.67 -6.83 -9.11
N PRO A 35 18.38 -7.90 -8.68
CA PRO A 35 17.81 -9.25 -8.64
C PRO A 35 16.59 -9.38 -7.71
N ASP A 36 16.48 -8.53 -6.69
CA ASP A 36 15.31 -8.46 -5.82
C ASP A 36 14.04 -8.03 -6.57
N VAL A 37 14.17 -7.14 -7.57
CA VAL A 37 13.06 -6.71 -8.44
C VAL A 37 12.59 -7.87 -9.33
N PHE A 38 13.52 -8.63 -9.89
CA PHE A 38 13.17 -9.79 -10.72
C PHE A 38 12.42 -10.86 -9.92
N ALA A 39 12.90 -11.15 -8.71
CA ALA A 39 12.23 -12.06 -7.79
C ALA A 39 10.82 -11.55 -7.44
N MET A 40 10.65 -10.25 -7.18
CA MET A 40 9.35 -9.63 -6.93
C MET A 40 8.38 -9.81 -8.10
N VAL A 41 8.80 -9.46 -9.32
CA VAL A 41 7.96 -9.57 -10.52
C VAL A 41 7.57 -11.02 -10.79
N GLN A 42 8.51 -11.96 -10.66
CA GLN A 42 8.22 -13.38 -10.82
C GLN A 42 7.17 -13.88 -9.81
N ARG A 43 7.24 -13.42 -8.56
CA ARG A 43 6.27 -13.77 -7.52
C ARG A 43 4.90 -13.15 -7.77
N MET A 44 4.85 -11.88 -8.19
CA MET A 44 3.60 -11.23 -8.64
C MET A 44 2.92 -12.03 -9.76
N PHE A 45 3.69 -12.45 -10.78
CA PHE A 45 3.21 -13.26 -11.89
C PHE A 45 2.70 -14.64 -11.43
N GLY A 46 3.41 -15.25 -10.49
CA GLY A 46 2.97 -16.49 -9.84
C GLY A 46 1.62 -16.35 -9.18
N PHE A 47 1.39 -15.28 -8.40
CA PHE A 47 0.11 -15.01 -7.76
C PHE A 47 -1.01 -14.69 -8.75
N MET A 48 -0.73 -13.89 -9.79
CA MET A 48 -1.68 -13.61 -10.87
C MET A 48 -2.15 -14.90 -11.56
N ASN A 49 -1.21 -15.78 -11.94
CA ASN A 49 -1.54 -17.06 -12.56
C ASN A 49 -2.37 -17.94 -11.61
N GLN A 50 -1.98 -18.05 -10.34
CA GLN A 50 -2.74 -18.81 -9.34
C GLN A 50 -4.17 -18.27 -9.14
N ALA A 51 -4.36 -16.94 -9.24
CA ALA A 51 -5.67 -16.29 -9.17
C ALA A 51 -6.52 -16.48 -10.45
N GLY A 52 -5.96 -17.06 -11.52
CA GLY A 52 -6.64 -17.13 -12.82
C GLY A 52 -6.79 -15.76 -13.48
N PHE A 53 -5.79 -14.89 -13.31
CA PHE A 53 -5.72 -13.58 -13.94
C PHE A 53 -5.24 -13.71 -15.40
N PRO A 54 -6.01 -13.28 -16.41
CA PRO A 54 -5.65 -13.39 -17.81
C PRO A 54 -4.71 -12.27 -18.22
N ALA A 55 -3.93 -12.49 -19.28
CA ALA A 55 -3.04 -11.49 -19.82
C ALA A 55 -3.77 -10.19 -20.25
N GLN A 56 -5.02 -10.32 -20.69
CA GLN A 56 -5.89 -9.21 -21.07
C GLN A 56 -6.15 -8.23 -19.92
N ASP A 57 -6.08 -8.68 -18.67
CA ASP A 57 -6.30 -7.83 -17.50
C ASP A 57 -5.04 -7.07 -17.06
N LEU A 58 -3.88 -7.33 -17.69
CA LEU A 58 -2.64 -6.60 -17.42
C LEU A 58 -2.59 -5.30 -18.22
N SER A 59 -2.89 -4.19 -17.53
CA SER A 59 -2.82 -2.86 -18.14
C SER A 59 -1.39 -2.40 -18.40
N VAL A 60 -1.20 -1.57 -19.42
CA VAL A 60 0.11 -0.96 -19.70
C VAL A 60 0.61 -0.16 -18.49
N MET A 61 -0.28 0.49 -17.74
CA MET A 61 0.04 1.17 -16.48
C MET A 61 0.65 0.23 -15.43
N VAL A 62 0.10 -0.98 -15.25
CA VAL A 62 0.70 -2.00 -14.37
C VAL A 62 2.08 -2.39 -14.87
N GLY A 63 2.25 -2.52 -16.18
CA GLY A 63 3.54 -2.78 -16.82
C GLY A 63 4.56 -1.69 -16.53
N GLU A 64 4.16 -0.42 -16.63
CA GLU A 64 5.01 0.75 -16.34
C GLU A 64 5.44 0.76 -14.86
N VAL A 65 4.50 0.51 -13.93
CA VAL A 65 4.82 0.42 -12.50
C VAL A 65 5.81 -0.70 -12.22
N MET A 66 5.61 -1.88 -12.81
CA MET A 66 6.53 -3.01 -12.65
C MET A 66 7.90 -2.72 -13.27
N GLY A 67 7.93 -2.21 -14.50
CA GLY A 67 9.15 -1.96 -15.27
C GLY A 67 10.01 -0.84 -14.71
N THR A 68 9.41 0.21 -14.14
CA THR A 68 10.13 1.44 -13.79
C THR A 68 10.05 1.81 -12.31
N LEU A 69 8.87 1.72 -11.70
CA LEU A 69 8.64 2.23 -10.35
C LEU A 69 9.05 1.20 -9.28
N LEU A 70 8.81 -0.10 -9.53
CA LEU A 70 9.00 -1.16 -8.55
C LEU A 70 10.41 -1.13 -7.94
N ALA A 71 11.43 -0.94 -8.78
CA ALA A 71 12.82 -0.84 -8.34
C ALA A 71 13.09 0.29 -7.34
N ARG A 72 12.27 1.35 -7.35
CA ARG A 72 12.36 2.49 -6.45
C ARG A 72 11.54 2.31 -5.16
N ILE A 73 10.60 1.36 -5.15
CA ILE A 73 9.66 1.11 -4.03
C ILE A 73 9.86 -0.27 -3.37
N LEU A 74 10.99 -0.93 -3.61
CA LEU A 74 11.41 -2.14 -2.89
C LEU A 74 12.49 -1.82 -1.86
N PRO A 75 12.57 -2.54 -0.73
CA PRO A 75 13.54 -2.28 0.35
C PRO A 75 15.00 -2.20 -0.11
N GLY A 76 15.39 -2.88 -1.19
CA GLY A 76 16.73 -2.78 -1.77
C GLY A 76 17.14 -1.35 -2.16
N ALA A 77 16.20 -0.50 -2.55
CA ALA A 77 16.45 0.92 -2.82
C ALA A 77 16.55 1.79 -1.54
N TRP A 78 16.21 1.22 -0.38
CA TRP A 78 16.09 1.90 0.91
C TRP A 78 17.03 1.29 1.95
N GLU A 79 18.15 0.70 1.51
CA GLU A 79 19.13 0.04 2.38
C GLU A 79 18.51 -1.06 3.27
N GLY A 80 17.52 -1.77 2.73
CA GLY A 80 16.78 -2.82 3.42
C GLY A 80 15.62 -2.33 4.28
N ARG A 81 15.35 -1.02 4.33
CA ARG A 81 14.25 -0.46 5.12
C ARG A 81 12.93 -0.51 4.38
N VAL A 82 11.84 -0.46 5.14
CA VAL A 82 10.48 -0.33 4.58
C VAL A 82 10.34 1.05 3.91
N PRO A 83 9.97 1.12 2.62
CA PRO A 83 9.74 2.37 1.92
C PRO A 83 8.59 3.17 2.57
N PRO A 84 8.78 4.46 2.91
CA PRO A 84 7.78 5.30 3.57
C PRO A 84 6.79 5.89 2.56
N ILE A 85 6.07 5.04 1.83
CA ILE A 85 5.14 5.49 0.79
C ILE A 85 3.82 5.82 1.47
N THR A 86 3.48 7.11 1.57
CA THR A 86 2.24 7.59 2.17
C THR A 86 1.42 8.37 1.14
N VAL A 87 0.10 8.23 1.16
CA VAL A 87 -0.83 8.97 0.29
C VAL A 87 -2.08 9.38 1.07
N PRO A 88 -2.62 10.58 0.85
CA PRO A 88 -3.91 11.00 1.43
C PRO A 88 -5.05 10.04 1.08
N GLY A 89 -6.05 9.96 1.95
CA GLY A 89 -7.23 9.12 1.75
C GLY A 89 -6.99 7.61 1.71
N ARG A 90 -5.76 7.12 1.92
CA ARG A 90 -5.44 5.67 1.84
C ARG A 90 -6.37 4.87 2.75
N HIS A 91 -6.48 5.23 4.02
CA HIS A 91 -7.23 4.45 5.02
C HIS A 91 -8.67 4.89 5.23
N LYS A 92 -9.24 5.75 4.37
CA LYS A 92 -10.60 6.28 4.52
C LYS A 92 -11.64 5.19 4.75
N ALA A 93 -11.70 4.14 3.92
CA ALA A 93 -12.64 3.04 4.12
C ALA A 93 -12.33 2.23 5.39
N ILE A 94 -11.04 2.06 5.73
CA ILE A 94 -10.64 1.35 6.95
C ILE A 94 -11.07 2.10 8.20
N ASP A 95 -10.97 3.42 8.23
CA ASP A 95 -11.38 4.23 9.37
C ASP A 95 -12.90 4.24 9.53
N HIS A 96 -13.65 4.22 8.42
CA HIS A 96 -15.10 3.97 8.43
C HIS A 96 -15.44 2.58 8.97
N TYR A 97 -14.69 1.54 8.58
CA TYR A 97 -14.89 0.19 9.09
C TYR A 97 -14.68 0.14 10.60
N ILE A 98 -13.59 0.73 11.11
CA ILE A 98 -13.29 0.80 12.54
C ILE A 98 -14.37 1.58 13.28
N LYS A 99 -14.81 2.73 12.73
CA LYS A 99 -15.90 3.52 13.28
C LYS A 99 -17.21 2.74 13.34
N ASN A 100 -17.58 2.00 12.31
CA ASN A 100 -18.84 1.26 12.27
C ASN A 100 -18.80 0.03 13.17
N THR A 101 -17.67 -0.67 13.21
CA THR A 101 -17.47 -1.89 14.01
C THR A 101 -17.40 -1.57 15.50
N MET A 102 -16.68 -0.50 15.85
CA MET A 102 -16.45 -0.18 17.26
C MET A 102 -17.36 0.95 17.75
N GLY A 103 -17.72 1.95 16.95
CA GLY A 103 -18.23 3.29 17.33
C GLY A 103 -19.52 3.43 18.15
N GLY A 104 -19.98 2.41 18.87
CA GLY A 104 -21.00 2.51 19.91
C GLY A 104 -20.64 3.45 21.08
N THR A 105 -21.44 3.42 22.15
CA THR A 105 -21.52 4.41 23.25
C THR A 105 -20.27 4.62 24.12
N ALA A 106 -19.16 3.94 23.81
CA ALA A 106 -17.91 4.11 24.55
C ALA A 106 -17.27 5.46 24.20
N THR A 107 -17.18 6.36 25.18
CA THR A 107 -16.39 7.59 25.09
C THR A 107 -14.94 7.28 25.44
N ASN A 108 -13.98 7.84 24.70
CA ASN A 108 -12.52 7.74 24.92
C ASN A 108 -11.90 6.38 24.55
N ARG A 109 -11.86 6.08 23.26
CA ARG A 109 -11.10 4.95 22.75
C ARG A 109 -9.68 5.32 22.37
N SER A 110 -8.81 4.32 22.22
CA SER A 110 -7.46 4.52 21.70
C SER A 110 -7.15 3.65 20.49
N MET A 111 -6.31 4.19 19.60
CA MET A 111 -5.79 3.51 18.43
C MET A 111 -4.27 3.59 18.39
N LEU A 112 -3.63 2.49 17.99
CA LEU A 112 -2.24 2.44 17.61
C LEU A 112 -2.16 2.23 16.08
N ASP A 113 -1.59 3.19 15.36
CA ASP A 113 -1.37 3.09 13.92
C ASP A 113 0.10 2.78 13.63
N ILE A 114 0.36 1.59 13.10
CA ILE A 114 1.71 1.06 12.86
C ILE A 114 2.10 1.26 11.40
N GLY A 115 3.26 1.86 11.18
CA GLY A 115 3.79 2.18 9.85
C GLY A 115 3.18 3.45 9.27
N CYS A 116 3.04 4.50 10.09
CA CYS A 116 2.48 5.77 9.63
C CYS A 116 3.34 6.48 8.57
N GLY A 117 4.62 6.10 8.43
CA GLY A 117 5.55 6.68 7.47
C GLY A 117 5.86 8.14 7.73
N PHE A 118 6.61 8.75 6.81
CA PHE A 118 6.84 10.19 6.79
C PHE A 118 6.90 10.69 5.35
N PRO A 119 6.24 11.81 4.99
CA PRO A 119 5.25 12.52 5.82
C PRO A 119 4.05 11.63 6.17
N PRO A 120 3.41 11.76 7.35
CA PRO A 120 2.49 10.75 7.87
C PRO A 120 1.06 10.84 7.31
N TYR A 121 0.91 11.10 6.00
CA TYR A 121 -0.40 11.38 5.35
C TYR A 121 -1.45 10.28 5.53
N THR A 122 -1.03 9.05 5.78
CA THR A 122 -1.92 7.91 6.03
C THR A 122 -2.67 8.00 7.36
N THR A 123 -2.16 8.77 8.34
CA THR A 123 -2.77 8.88 9.67
C THR A 123 -3.43 10.23 9.94
N LEU A 124 -3.08 11.27 9.18
CA LEU A 124 -3.54 12.65 9.47
C LEU A 124 -5.06 12.84 9.42
N GLU A 125 -5.76 12.08 8.58
CA GLU A 125 -7.21 12.16 8.40
C GLU A 125 -7.97 11.34 9.46
N THR A 126 -7.32 10.36 10.11
CA THR A 126 -7.95 9.45 11.07
C THR A 126 -8.62 10.19 12.24
N PRO A 127 -8.01 11.21 12.89
CA PRO A 127 -8.62 11.94 13.99
C PRO A 127 -9.87 12.75 13.58
N GLU A 128 -10.04 13.10 12.31
CA GLU A 128 -11.23 13.82 11.86
C GLU A 128 -12.46 12.91 11.93
N LEU A 129 -12.31 11.65 11.51
CA LEU A 129 -13.39 10.67 11.52
C LEU A 129 -13.62 10.03 12.90
N LEU A 130 -12.53 9.80 13.64
CA LEU A 130 -12.47 9.20 14.98
C LEU A 130 -12.19 10.26 16.06
N SER A 131 -12.91 11.39 16.01
CA SER A 131 -12.63 12.61 16.80
C SER A 131 -12.66 12.47 18.32
N ASN A 132 -13.28 11.41 18.84
CA ASN A 132 -13.29 11.07 20.26
C ASN A 132 -12.27 9.99 20.66
N TRP A 133 -11.32 9.66 19.78
CA TRP A 133 -10.27 8.66 20.01
C TRP A 133 -8.92 9.33 20.24
N GLN A 134 -8.06 8.64 20.99
CA GLN A 134 -6.65 8.97 21.12
C GLN A 134 -5.83 8.09 20.18
N ILE A 135 -5.14 8.70 19.23
CA ILE A 135 -4.40 8.01 18.17
C ILE A 135 -2.91 8.20 18.42
N THR A 136 -2.18 7.10 18.52
CA THR A 136 -0.71 7.09 18.55
C THR A 136 -0.21 6.45 17.27
N ALA A 137 0.51 7.23 16.47
CA ALA A 137 1.09 6.80 15.21
C ALA A 137 2.56 6.43 15.41
N VAL A 138 2.96 5.25 14.93
CA VAL A 138 4.29 4.69 15.16
C VAL A 138 4.97 4.35 13.86
N ASP A 139 6.21 4.82 13.69
CA ASP A 139 7.08 4.39 12.60
C ASP A 139 8.56 4.47 13.05
N PRO A 140 9.39 3.46 12.75
CA PRO A 140 10.81 3.51 13.10
C PRO A 140 11.58 4.58 12.29
N SER A 141 11.04 5.01 11.15
CA SER A 141 11.66 5.93 10.21
C SER A 141 11.21 7.38 10.38
N LEU A 142 10.48 7.72 11.45
CA LEU A 142 10.13 9.12 11.74
C LEU A 142 11.42 9.94 11.90
N PRO A 143 11.64 10.99 11.09
CA PRO A 143 12.88 11.77 11.13
C PRO A 143 13.00 12.62 12.40
N VAL A 144 14.25 12.85 12.85
CA VAL A 144 14.60 13.92 13.80
C VAL A 144 14.84 15.21 13.06
N TYR A 145 15.46 15.15 11.88
CA TYR A 145 15.73 16.33 11.08
C TYR A 145 15.20 16.16 9.67
N LEU A 146 14.64 17.24 9.14
CA LEU A 146 14.25 17.36 7.74
C LEU A 146 14.92 18.58 7.16
N VAL A 147 15.75 18.37 6.14
CA VAL A 147 16.52 19.43 5.50
C VAL A 147 16.04 19.60 4.08
N TYR A 148 15.70 20.83 3.71
CA TYR A 148 15.39 21.24 2.35
C TYR A 148 16.58 21.98 1.75
N ASP A 149 16.95 21.62 0.52
CA ASP A 149 17.90 22.38 -0.30
C ASP A 149 17.22 23.59 -0.97
N GLU A 150 18.00 24.37 -1.72
CA GLU A 150 17.54 25.57 -2.40
C GLU A 150 16.49 25.34 -3.51
N ASN A 151 16.31 24.09 -3.92
CA ASN A 151 15.32 23.66 -4.90
C ASN A 151 14.14 22.94 -4.23
N GLU A 152 14.02 23.03 -2.90
CA GLU A 152 13.03 22.35 -2.06
C GLU A 152 13.11 20.82 -2.12
N ASN A 153 14.19 20.24 -2.69
CA ASN A 153 14.43 18.81 -2.49
C ASN A 153 14.77 18.58 -1.03
N TYR A 154 14.38 17.44 -0.48
CA TYR A 154 14.54 17.22 0.94
C TYR A 154 15.22 15.90 1.28
N ALA A 155 15.90 15.89 2.43
CA ALA A 155 16.45 14.71 3.06
C ALA A 155 15.99 14.61 4.51
N THR A 156 15.65 13.39 4.91
CA THR A 156 15.29 13.03 6.28
C THR A 156 16.51 12.45 7.00
N PHE A 157 16.63 12.72 8.30
CA PHE A 157 17.74 12.22 9.11
C PHE A 157 17.25 11.66 10.45
N ASP A 158 17.96 10.66 10.95
CA ASP A 158 17.76 10.09 12.27
C ASP A 158 18.45 10.92 13.38
N GLU A 159 18.34 10.45 14.63
CA GLU A 159 19.00 11.05 15.80
C GLU A 159 20.53 11.08 15.72
N ASN A 160 21.11 10.15 14.96
CA ASN A 160 22.55 10.06 14.71
C ASN A 160 22.99 10.93 13.52
N LYS A 161 22.07 11.76 12.99
CA LYS A 161 22.29 12.59 11.80
C LYS A 161 22.66 11.77 10.56
N LYS A 162 22.23 10.51 10.48
CA LYS A 162 22.35 9.69 9.28
C LYS A 162 21.14 9.92 8.41
N ILE A 163 21.38 10.05 7.10
CA ILE A 163 20.30 10.17 6.13
C ILE A 163 19.44 8.91 6.16
N VAL A 164 18.14 9.10 6.37
CA VAL A 164 17.15 8.04 6.25
C VAL A 164 16.81 7.88 4.77
N TYR A 165 16.34 8.94 4.11
CA TYR A 165 16.13 8.98 2.67
C TYR A 165 16.14 10.43 2.16
N PHE A 166 16.08 10.61 0.84
CA PHE A 166 15.90 11.92 0.22
C PHE A 166 14.97 11.82 -1.00
N GLN A 167 14.24 12.89 -1.30
CA GLN A 167 13.28 12.96 -2.39
C GLN A 167 13.32 14.31 -3.09
N PRO A 168 12.96 14.37 -4.39
CA PRO A 168 12.83 15.64 -5.09
C PRO A 168 11.57 16.38 -4.63
N ALA A 169 11.58 17.71 -4.72
CA ALA A 169 10.40 18.53 -4.43
C ALA A 169 9.22 18.16 -5.33
N ILE A 170 9.52 17.90 -6.61
CA ILE A 170 8.56 17.46 -7.63
C ILE A 170 8.99 16.07 -8.12
N PRO A 171 8.23 15.01 -7.84
CA PRO A 171 8.58 13.66 -8.26
C PRO A 171 8.37 13.51 -9.78
N SER A 172 9.46 13.64 -10.55
CA SER A 172 9.53 13.33 -11.98
C SER A 172 10.72 12.41 -12.25
N VAL A 173 10.70 11.67 -13.37
CA VAL A 173 11.85 10.81 -13.76
C VAL A 173 13.14 11.63 -13.83
N GLU A 174 13.07 12.83 -14.39
CA GLU A 174 14.21 13.75 -14.49
C GLU A 174 14.75 14.17 -13.11
N ASN A 175 13.86 14.59 -12.20
CA ASN A 175 14.28 15.04 -10.87
C ASN A 175 14.81 13.89 -10.00
N TRP A 176 14.22 12.70 -10.14
CA TRP A 176 14.74 11.49 -9.51
C TRP A 176 16.13 11.14 -10.05
N ASN A 177 16.31 11.17 -11.37
CA ASN A 177 17.61 10.93 -11.99
C ASN A 177 18.65 11.96 -11.55
N ALA A 178 18.26 13.23 -11.42
CA ALA A 178 19.15 14.28 -10.93
C ALA A 178 19.67 13.96 -9.52
N LEU A 179 18.79 13.53 -8.60
CA LEU A 179 19.18 13.18 -7.23
C LEU A 179 19.93 11.85 -7.10
N LEU A 180 19.59 10.87 -7.94
CA LEU A 180 20.09 9.50 -7.84
C LEU A 180 21.29 9.19 -8.76
N SER A 181 21.62 10.08 -9.70
CA SER A 181 22.77 9.89 -10.62
C SER A 181 24.10 9.77 -9.89
N ASP A 182 24.26 10.48 -8.77
CA ASP A 182 25.37 10.34 -7.82
C ASP A 182 24.86 10.41 -6.38
N VAL A 183 24.32 9.27 -5.90
CA VAL A 183 23.79 9.11 -4.54
C VAL A 183 24.79 9.54 -3.47
N SER A 184 26.09 9.26 -3.67
CA SER A 184 27.14 9.61 -2.70
C SER A 184 27.32 11.12 -2.59
N SER A 185 27.37 11.83 -3.71
CA SER A 185 27.44 13.29 -3.75
C SER A 185 26.19 13.93 -3.15
N THR A 186 25.00 13.45 -3.53
CA THR A 186 23.72 13.94 -2.98
C THR A 186 23.67 13.80 -1.46
N ARG A 187 24.09 12.64 -0.92
CA ARG A 187 24.18 12.42 0.54
C ARG A 187 25.15 13.38 1.21
N ASN A 188 26.35 13.51 0.68
CA ASN A 188 27.37 14.43 1.23
C ASN A 188 26.89 15.89 1.23
N ARG A 189 26.15 16.30 0.19
CA ARG A 189 25.56 17.63 0.11
C ARG A 189 24.55 17.86 1.24
N PHE A 190 23.58 16.96 1.41
CA PHE A 190 22.57 17.09 2.47
C PHE A 190 23.18 16.99 3.86
N GLN A 191 24.20 16.14 4.07
CA GLN A 191 24.92 16.04 5.35
C GLN A 191 25.58 17.38 5.73
N LYS A 192 26.30 17.99 4.79
CA LYS A 192 26.92 19.32 4.99
C LYS A 192 25.87 20.39 5.26
N LEU A 193 24.74 20.33 4.57
CA LEU A 193 23.66 21.27 4.74
C LEU A 193 23.04 21.16 6.15
N LEU A 194 22.83 19.94 6.65
CA LEU A 194 22.40 19.71 8.04
C LEU A 194 23.40 20.31 9.03
N GLU A 195 24.69 20.02 8.89
CA GLU A 195 25.74 20.55 9.76
C GLU A 195 25.73 22.09 9.80
N GLN A 196 25.68 22.72 8.63
CA GLN A 196 25.65 24.18 8.50
C GLN A 196 24.40 24.81 9.16
N LEU A 197 23.22 24.21 8.96
CA LEU A 197 21.96 24.73 9.50
C LEU A 197 21.85 24.49 11.02
N LEU A 198 22.45 23.42 11.54
CA LEU A 198 22.54 23.17 12.98
C LEU A 198 23.47 24.17 13.67
N ASP A 199 24.63 24.47 13.05
CA ASP A 199 25.63 25.39 13.60
C ASP A 199 25.21 26.86 13.49
N GLN A 200 24.48 27.22 12.43
CA GLN A 200 24.07 28.60 12.15
C GLN A 200 22.58 28.69 11.78
N PRO A 201 21.66 28.74 12.77
CA PRO A 201 20.22 28.78 12.50
C PRO A 201 19.77 29.94 11.58
N GLY A 202 20.47 31.08 11.63
CA GLY A 202 20.22 32.25 10.78
C GLY A 202 20.72 32.13 9.33
N LEU A 203 21.36 31.02 8.96
CA LEU A 203 21.88 30.79 7.61
C LEU A 203 20.78 30.46 6.60
N SER A 204 19.66 29.93 7.07
CA SER A 204 18.52 29.47 6.25
C SER A 204 18.11 30.48 5.16
N SER A 205 17.97 31.77 5.52
CA SER A 205 17.59 32.83 4.59
C SER A 205 18.68 33.24 3.59
N LYS A 206 19.95 32.98 3.90
CA LYS A 206 21.09 33.32 3.03
C LYS A 206 21.34 32.29 1.95
N ILE A 207 21.21 31.01 2.30
CA ILE A 207 21.46 29.89 1.38
C ILE A 207 20.18 29.31 0.78
N LYS A 208 19.01 29.89 1.11
CA LYS A 208 17.68 29.41 0.69
C LYS A 208 17.41 27.95 1.05
N ALA A 209 17.98 27.47 2.15
CA ALA A 209 17.76 26.14 2.69
C ALA A 209 16.96 26.21 3.98
N ARG A 210 16.29 25.12 4.36
CA ARG A 210 15.45 25.06 5.55
C ARG A 210 15.73 23.80 6.35
N LEU A 211 15.75 23.95 7.67
CA LEU A 211 15.84 22.84 8.62
C LEU A 211 14.59 22.82 9.48
N GLU A 212 13.96 21.66 9.56
CA GLU A 212 12.93 21.35 10.55
C GLU A 212 13.46 20.30 11.52
N ARG A 213 13.11 20.48 12.80
CA ARG A 213 13.44 19.55 13.90
C ARG A 213 12.16 18.87 14.34
N ASP A 214 12.22 17.55 14.48
CA ASP A 214 11.11 16.67 14.82
C ASP A 214 9.86 16.99 13.99
N PRO A 215 9.96 16.97 12.64
CA PRO A 215 8.89 17.49 11.77
C PRO A 215 7.57 16.72 11.92
N ALA A 216 7.60 15.48 12.39
CA ALA A 216 6.39 14.72 12.73
C ALA A 216 5.59 15.39 13.86
N MET A 217 6.26 16.02 14.83
CA MET A 217 5.61 16.74 15.94
C MET A 217 4.81 17.95 15.45
N GLY A 218 5.17 18.51 14.28
CA GLY A 218 4.40 19.59 13.65
C GLY A 218 2.98 19.19 13.23
N PHE A 219 2.69 17.88 13.18
CA PHE A 219 1.37 17.33 12.87
C PHE A 219 0.59 16.88 14.10
N GLU A 220 1.16 17.00 15.32
CA GLU A 220 0.47 16.56 16.54
C GLU A 220 -0.74 17.43 16.87
N THR A 221 -1.75 16.79 17.47
CA THR A 221 -2.95 17.44 17.98
C THR A 221 -3.26 16.91 19.39
N ASP A 222 -4.36 17.34 20.00
CA ASP A 222 -4.82 16.76 21.27
C ASP A 222 -5.36 15.31 21.12
N LYS A 223 -5.46 14.81 19.87
CA LYS A 223 -5.93 13.48 19.51
C LYS A 223 -4.90 12.62 18.77
N LEU A 224 -3.80 13.21 18.32
CA LEU A 224 -2.80 12.54 17.49
C LEU A 224 -1.40 12.82 18.03
N SER A 225 -0.68 11.77 18.38
CA SER A 225 0.74 11.82 18.76
C SER A 225 1.58 10.88 17.90
N PHE A 226 2.87 11.17 17.79
CA PHE A 226 3.81 10.37 17.03
C PHE A 226 4.90 9.77 17.94
N VAL A 227 5.22 8.50 17.72
CA VAL A 227 6.28 7.81 18.47
C VAL A 227 7.22 7.11 17.48
N ARG A 228 8.52 7.42 17.57
CA ARG A 228 9.54 6.64 16.86
C ARG A 228 9.68 5.28 17.56
N GLY A 229 9.47 4.20 16.82
CA GLY A 229 9.66 2.85 17.34
C GLY A 229 9.19 1.77 16.38
N SER A 230 9.55 0.53 16.70
CA SER A 230 9.20 -0.64 15.90
C SER A 230 8.18 -1.53 16.61
N ILE A 231 7.53 -2.40 15.83
CA ILE A 231 6.79 -3.55 16.37
C ILE A 231 7.72 -4.34 17.30
N GLY A 232 7.27 -4.63 18.52
CA GLY A 232 8.07 -5.34 19.53
C GLY A 232 8.87 -4.45 20.48
N GLU A 233 9.20 -3.23 20.06
CA GLU A 233 10.11 -2.33 20.79
C GLU A 233 9.37 -1.17 21.47
N VAL A 234 8.33 -0.65 20.82
CA VAL A 234 7.62 0.52 21.32
C VAL A 234 6.83 0.19 22.60
N ALA A 235 7.06 1.00 23.63
CA ALA A 235 6.39 0.89 24.93
C ALA A 235 5.11 1.74 24.92
N VAL A 236 4.01 1.14 24.47
CA VAL A 236 2.67 1.74 24.52
C VAL A 236 1.76 0.92 25.44
N ALA A 237 0.82 1.62 26.10
CA ALA A 237 -0.26 0.96 26.82
C ALA A 237 -1.15 0.17 25.84
N PRO A 238 -1.88 -0.87 26.30
CA PRO A 238 -2.87 -1.53 25.46
C PRO A 238 -3.93 -0.56 24.93
N VAL A 239 -4.32 -0.74 23.66
CA VAL A 239 -5.27 0.11 22.93
C VAL A 239 -6.49 -0.69 22.45
N ASP A 240 -7.56 0.01 22.07
CA ASP A 240 -8.78 -0.64 21.59
C ASP A 240 -8.69 -1.11 20.14
N CYS A 241 -7.86 -0.42 19.33
CA CYS A 241 -7.65 -0.75 17.93
C CYS A 241 -6.17 -0.67 17.57
N ILE A 242 -5.65 -1.69 16.89
CA ILE A 242 -4.36 -1.61 16.20
C ILE A 242 -4.62 -1.67 14.69
N ARG A 243 -4.08 -0.70 13.95
CA ARG A 243 -4.11 -0.67 12.48
C ARG A 243 -2.67 -0.83 11.98
N CYS A 244 -2.41 -1.80 11.12
CA CYS A 244 -1.07 -2.10 10.58
C CYS A 244 -1.18 -2.51 9.11
N PHE A 245 -1.18 -1.50 8.22
CA PHE A 245 -1.35 -1.70 6.79
C PHE A 245 -0.06 -1.38 6.04
N ASN A 246 0.23 -2.16 5.00
CA ASN A 246 1.40 -2.00 4.15
C ASN A 246 2.74 -2.12 4.90
N VAL A 247 2.78 -2.93 5.96
CA VAL A 247 4.00 -3.16 6.76
C VAL A 247 4.41 -4.63 6.73
N LEU A 248 3.50 -5.54 7.09
CA LEU A 248 3.89 -6.93 7.37
C LEU A 248 4.31 -7.72 6.13
N PHE A 249 3.86 -7.36 4.92
CA PHE A 249 4.29 -8.01 3.67
C PHE A 249 5.77 -7.76 3.31
N TYR A 250 6.49 -6.92 4.06
CA TYR A 250 7.94 -6.76 3.94
C TYR A 250 8.72 -7.82 4.73
N PHE A 251 8.07 -8.52 5.65
CA PHE A 251 8.71 -9.44 6.58
C PHE A 251 8.26 -10.87 6.36
N ASP A 252 9.08 -11.82 6.81
CA ASP A 252 8.77 -13.23 6.71
C ASP A 252 7.66 -13.67 7.68
N ASP A 253 7.22 -14.92 7.53
CA ASP A 253 6.20 -15.52 8.39
C ASP A 253 6.58 -15.56 9.89
N THR A 254 7.88 -15.67 10.19
CA THR A 254 8.36 -15.72 11.58
C THR A 254 8.14 -14.38 12.26
N PHE A 255 8.46 -13.29 11.57
CA PHE A 255 8.18 -11.94 12.04
C PHE A 255 6.68 -11.68 12.10
N PHE A 256 5.89 -12.07 11.10
CA PHE A 256 4.43 -11.93 11.11
C PHE A 256 3.80 -12.53 12.37
N LYS A 257 4.17 -13.76 12.72
CA LYS A 257 3.71 -14.44 13.95
C LYS A 257 4.16 -13.72 15.22
N THR A 258 5.38 -13.17 15.22
CA THR A 258 5.93 -12.41 16.35
C THR A 258 5.18 -11.09 16.52
N ALA A 259 4.86 -10.41 15.41
CA ALA A 259 4.07 -9.19 15.39
C ALA A 259 2.65 -9.43 15.93
N LEU A 260 1.96 -10.50 15.51
CA LEU A 260 0.65 -10.86 16.05
C LEU A 260 0.67 -11.10 17.56
N LYS A 261 1.67 -11.82 18.08
CA LYS A 261 1.84 -12.00 19.53
C LYS A 261 2.07 -10.67 20.25
N TRP A 262 2.84 -9.77 19.65
CA TRP A 262 3.03 -8.44 20.22
C TRP A 262 1.73 -7.64 20.21
N PHE A 263 0.98 -7.63 19.11
CA PHE A 263 -0.34 -6.99 19.04
C PHE A 263 -1.32 -7.54 20.08
N GLU A 264 -1.30 -8.85 20.36
CA GLU A 264 -2.11 -9.47 21.42
C GLU A 264 -1.84 -8.82 22.79
N THR A 265 -0.57 -8.56 23.12
CA THR A 265 -0.20 -7.87 24.37
C THR A 265 -0.50 -6.37 24.38
N ARG A 266 -0.74 -5.77 23.21
CA ARG A 266 -1.01 -4.33 23.03
C ARG A 266 -2.47 -4.02 22.69
N THR A 267 -3.34 -5.02 22.65
CA THR A 267 -4.77 -4.85 22.41
C THR A 267 -5.55 -5.08 23.69
N ASN A 268 -6.53 -4.22 23.98
CA ASN A 268 -7.50 -4.41 25.05
C ASN A 268 -8.39 -5.61 24.76
N GLU A 269 -8.96 -6.21 25.80
CA GLU A 269 -9.96 -7.27 25.64
C GLU A 269 -11.16 -6.74 24.82
N ASN A 270 -11.64 -7.52 23.86
CA ASN A 270 -12.62 -7.14 22.82
C ASN A 270 -12.14 -6.08 21.81
N GLY A 271 -10.91 -5.58 21.93
CA GLY A 271 -10.28 -4.71 20.93
C GLY A 271 -9.95 -5.47 19.65
N ILE A 272 -9.71 -4.73 18.57
CA ILE A 272 -9.46 -5.29 17.23
C ILE A 272 -8.06 -4.96 16.71
N VAL A 273 -7.54 -5.83 15.86
CA VAL A 273 -6.28 -5.66 15.14
C VAL A 273 -6.55 -5.87 13.66
N LEU A 274 -6.22 -4.87 12.84
CA LEU A 274 -6.32 -4.94 11.39
C LEU A 274 -4.93 -4.98 10.78
N VAL A 275 -4.67 -6.01 9.96
CA VAL A 275 -3.42 -6.16 9.22
C VAL A 275 -3.73 -6.41 7.75
N GLY A 276 -3.07 -5.68 6.84
CA GLY A 276 -3.47 -5.74 5.42
C GLY A 276 -2.57 -5.01 4.44
N GLY A 277 -2.93 -5.15 3.16
CA GLY A 277 -2.52 -4.26 2.08
C GLY A 277 -3.63 -3.26 1.79
N ASN A 278 -3.25 -2.02 1.48
CA ASN A 278 -4.18 -0.98 1.09
C ASN A 278 -3.50 0.04 0.17
N TRP A 279 -4.27 0.69 -0.69
CA TRP A 279 -3.74 1.69 -1.60
C TRP A 279 -4.56 2.99 -1.58
N ALA A 280 -4.19 3.94 -2.44
CA ALA A 280 -4.83 5.24 -2.53
C ALA A 280 -6.36 5.12 -2.68
N ALA A 281 -7.10 5.99 -2.00
CA ALA A 281 -8.56 5.97 -1.94
C ALA A 281 -9.17 4.61 -1.50
N SER A 282 -8.42 3.86 -0.68
CA SER A 282 -8.78 2.50 -0.24
C SER A 282 -9.00 1.49 -1.38
N SER A 283 -8.40 1.73 -2.54
CA SER A 283 -8.31 0.75 -3.63
C SER A 283 -7.37 -0.40 -3.28
N GLU A 284 -7.52 -1.52 -3.97
CA GLU A 284 -6.69 -2.72 -3.85
C GLU A 284 -6.52 -3.19 -2.40
N CYS A 285 -7.59 -3.02 -1.61
CA CYS A 285 -7.56 -3.24 -0.19
C CYS A 285 -7.82 -4.70 0.14
N TYR A 286 -7.01 -5.27 1.04
CA TYR A 286 -7.23 -6.61 1.60
C TYR A 286 -6.64 -6.69 3.00
N TYR A 287 -7.35 -7.29 3.94
CA TYR A 287 -6.92 -7.32 5.34
C TYR A 287 -7.57 -8.43 6.15
N HIS A 288 -6.87 -8.85 7.20
CA HIS A 288 -7.47 -9.60 8.29
C HIS A 288 -7.95 -8.64 9.38
N VAL A 289 -9.03 -9.05 10.03
CA VAL A 289 -9.50 -8.49 11.29
C VAL A 289 -9.37 -9.58 12.35
N TYR A 290 -8.59 -9.30 13.38
CA TYR A 290 -8.52 -10.10 14.60
C TYR A 290 -9.25 -9.35 15.71
N GLN A 291 -9.88 -10.09 16.61
CA GLN A 291 -10.43 -9.54 17.85
C GLN A 291 -9.82 -10.27 19.03
N LYS A 292 -9.44 -9.51 20.06
CA LYS A 292 -8.95 -10.10 21.30
C LYS A 292 -10.10 -10.69 22.11
N MET A 293 -10.03 -11.99 22.37
CA MET A 293 -10.98 -12.74 23.19
C MET A 293 -10.23 -13.73 24.10
N ASP A 294 -10.56 -13.73 25.38
CA ASP A 294 -9.93 -14.54 26.42
C ASP A 294 -8.40 -14.39 26.43
N GLY A 295 -7.94 -13.15 26.25
CA GLY A 295 -6.53 -12.82 26.21
C GLY A 295 -5.80 -13.18 24.91
N ARG A 296 -6.49 -13.71 23.89
CA ARG A 296 -5.90 -14.14 22.61
C ARG A 296 -6.47 -13.41 21.40
N LEU A 297 -5.66 -13.18 20.38
CA LEU A 297 -6.18 -12.70 19.09
C LEU A 297 -6.83 -13.86 18.32
N ILE A 298 -8.13 -13.71 18.05
CA ILE A 298 -8.93 -14.64 17.26
C ILE A 298 -9.27 -13.98 15.93
N GLU A 299 -8.96 -14.65 14.82
CA GLU A 299 -9.33 -14.17 13.49
C GLU A 299 -10.86 -14.13 13.36
N LYS A 300 -11.39 -12.98 12.91
CA LYS A 300 -12.82 -12.73 12.74
C LYS A 300 -13.23 -12.69 11.28
N GLU A 301 -12.40 -12.08 10.44
CA GLU A 301 -12.62 -12.08 9.00
C GLU A 301 -11.34 -11.78 8.23
N PHE A 302 -11.33 -12.22 6.98
CA PHE A 302 -10.48 -11.70 5.91
C PHE A 302 -11.36 -10.94 4.92
N ALA A 303 -11.07 -9.67 4.66
CA ALA A 303 -11.87 -8.81 3.80
C ALA A 303 -11.04 -8.20 2.66
N PHE A 304 -11.67 -7.93 1.51
CA PHE A 304 -11.03 -7.27 0.38
C PHE A 304 -12.01 -6.44 -0.48
N SER A 305 -11.48 -5.44 -1.19
CA SER A 305 -12.25 -4.57 -2.09
C SER A 305 -12.46 -5.22 -3.47
N ILE A 306 -13.58 -4.88 -4.12
CA ILE A 306 -14.00 -5.53 -5.38
C ILE A 306 -13.00 -5.34 -6.54
N ASP A 307 -12.27 -4.22 -6.56
CA ASP A 307 -11.30 -3.90 -7.59
C ASP A 307 -10.05 -4.79 -7.57
N THR A 308 -9.79 -5.53 -6.49
CA THR A 308 -8.73 -6.55 -6.46
C THR A 308 -8.92 -7.66 -7.52
N LEU A 309 -10.13 -7.85 -8.06
CA LEU A 309 -10.38 -8.75 -9.20
C LEU A 309 -9.73 -8.27 -10.49
N CYS A 310 -9.59 -6.95 -10.66
CA CYS A 310 -9.04 -6.28 -11.83
C CYS A 310 -8.40 -4.95 -11.40
N PRO A 311 -7.22 -5.01 -10.73
CA PRO A 311 -6.64 -3.86 -10.07
C PRO A 311 -6.13 -2.81 -11.07
N PHE A 312 -5.96 -1.57 -10.59
CA PHE A 312 -5.38 -0.48 -11.37
C PHE A 312 -3.86 -0.39 -11.22
N GLY A 313 -3.31 -0.85 -10.08
CA GLY A 313 -1.89 -0.90 -9.80
C GLY A 313 -1.40 -2.31 -9.45
N VAL A 314 -0.36 -2.35 -8.61
CA VAL A 314 0.35 -3.59 -8.23
C VAL A 314 0.13 -3.99 -6.78
N ALA A 315 -0.61 -3.21 -6.00
CA ALA A 315 -0.73 -3.41 -4.55
C ALA A 315 -1.40 -4.76 -4.21
N THR A 316 -2.36 -5.17 -5.02
CA THR A 316 -3.04 -6.49 -4.95
C THR A 316 -2.07 -7.66 -5.03
N TRP A 317 -0.99 -7.51 -5.80
CA TRP A 317 -0.02 -8.57 -6.08
C TRP A 317 1.28 -8.41 -5.31
N TYR A 318 1.37 -7.39 -4.46
CA TYR A 318 2.60 -7.02 -3.78
C TYR A 318 2.91 -8.00 -2.63
N ALA A 319 3.92 -8.83 -2.81
CA ALA A 319 4.42 -9.75 -1.80
C ALA A 319 5.94 -9.74 -1.85
N ASN A 320 6.68 -9.59 -0.73
CA ASN A 320 8.16 -9.72 -0.73
C ASN A 320 8.68 -11.13 -0.43
N HIS A 321 7.80 -12.01 0.01
CA HIS A 321 8.11 -13.40 0.34
C HIS A 321 7.19 -14.35 -0.43
N ASP A 322 7.65 -15.58 -0.68
CA ASP A 322 6.85 -16.62 -1.35
C ASP A 322 5.64 -17.06 -0.51
N ASP A 323 5.76 -16.94 0.81
CA ASP A 323 4.78 -17.34 1.81
C ASP A 323 3.99 -16.16 2.37
N ASP A 324 3.87 -15.05 1.62
CA ASP A 324 3.05 -13.91 2.01
C ASP A 324 1.59 -14.36 2.20
N ARG A 325 1.19 -14.48 3.47
CA ARG A 325 -0.08 -15.08 3.86
C ARG A 325 -1.28 -14.33 3.32
N GLN A 326 -1.18 -13.00 3.37
CA GLN A 326 -2.30 -12.11 3.08
C GLN A 326 -2.58 -12.14 1.57
N THR A 327 -1.52 -12.06 0.76
CA THR A 327 -1.60 -12.18 -0.70
C THR A 327 -2.04 -13.58 -1.10
N ALA A 328 -1.47 -14.63 -0.50
CA ALA A 328 -1.84 -16.01 -0.79
C ALA A 328 -3.34 -16.29 -0.51
N GLN A 329 -3.87 -15.76 0.60
CA GLN A 329 -5.28 -15.89 0.95
C GLN A 329 -6.18 -15.07 0.02
N LEU A 330 -5.79 -13.85 -0.35
CA LEU A 330 -6.50 -13.07 -1.37
C LEU A 330 -6.60 -13.84 -2.69
N VAL A 331 -5.46 -14.34 -3.19
CA VAL A 331 -5.36 -15.12 -4.43
C VAL A 331 -6.29 -16.33 -4.44
N HIS A 332 -6.43 -17.01 -3.30
CA HIS A 332 -7.37 -18.13 -3.16
C HIS A 332 -8.82 -17.70 -3.44
N TYR A 333 -9.29 -16.60 -2.83
CA TYR A 333 -10.64 -16.11 -3.02
C TYR A 333 -10.86 -15.51 -4.41
N LEU A 334 -9.90 -14.76 -4.94
CA LEU A 334 -9.95 -14.23 -6.30
C LEU A 334 -10.08 -15.38 -7.31
N ARG A 335 -9.33 -16.47 -7.13
CA ARG A 335 -9.43 -17.65 -8.00
C ARG A 335 -10.83 -18.25 -8.03
N ILE A 336 -11.48 -18.33 -6.87
CA ILE A 336 -12.84 -18.86 -6.76
C ILE A 336 -13.81 -17.98 -7.55
N ILE A 337 -13.78 -16.67 -7.30
CA ILE A 337 -14.66 -15.71 -7.98
C ILE A 337 -14.43 -15.72 -9.50
N ARG A 338 -13.16 -15.71 -9.92
CA ARG A 338 -12.77 -15.65 -11.33
C ARG A 338 -13.14 -16.91 -12.13
N LYS A 339 -13.34 -18.06 -11.46
CA LYS A 339 -13.86 -19.28 -12.10
C LYS A 339 -15.35 -19.19 -12.43
N ASP A 340 -16.12 -18.33 -11.77
CA ASP A 340 -17.54 -18.13 -12.08
C ASP A 340 -17.66 -17.25 -13.33
N SER A 341 -17.81 -17.88 -14.50
CA SER A 341 -17.88 -17.16 -15.78
C SER A 341 -19.09 -16.25 -15.88
N SER A 342 -20.21 -16.57 -15.24
CA SER A 342 -21.40 -15.72 -15.27
C SER A 342 -21.15 -14.42 -14.51
N PHE A 343 -20.52 -14.51 -13.35
CA PHE A 343 -20.11 -13.35 -12.58
C PHE A 343 -19.09 -12.52 -13.36
N MET A 344 -18.01 -13.15 -13.84
CA MET A 344 -16.92 -12.43 -14.52
C MET A 344 -17.38 -11.74 -15.81
N ASN A 345 -18.25 -12.36 -16.61
CA ASN A 345 -18.79 -11.73 -17.82
C ASN A 345 -19.59 -10.46 -17.49
N ALA A 346 -20.43 -10.51 -16.45
CA ALA A 346 -21.18 -9.34 -16.01
C ALA A 346 -20.25 -8.27 -15.41
N PHE A 347 -19.25 -8.68 -14.64
CA PHE A 347 -18.26 -7.80 -14.03
C PHE A 347 -17.46 -7.07 -15.10
N TYR A 348 -16.90 -7.77 -16.08
CA TYR A 348 -16.17 -7.16 -17.19
C TYR A 348 -17.03 -6.18 -17.99
N ALA A 349 -18.27 -6.56 -18.31
CA ALA A 349 -19.16 -5.66 -19.06
C ALA A 349 -19.36 -4.31 -18.37
N LEU A 350 -19.48 -4.28 -17.03
CA LEU A 350 -19.57 -3.02 -16.29
C LEU A 350 -18.19 -2.36 -16.13
N ASN A 351 -17.18 -3.09 -15.66
CA ASN A 351 -15.85 -2.57 -15.40
C ASN A 351 -15.21 -1.94 -16.65
N ASP A 352 -15.34 -2.58 -17.81
CA ASP A 352 -14.80 -2.08 -19.08
C ASP A 352 -15.52 -0.80 -19.51
N ARG A 353 -16.86 -0.75 -19.39
CA ARG A 353 -17.65 0.46 -19.65
C ARG A 353 -17.26 1.62 -18.72
N LEU A 354 -16.98 1.33 -17.45
CA LEU A 354 -16.54 2.33 -16.48
C LEU A 354 -15.12 2.84 -16.79
N ARG A 355 -14.19 1.92 -17.11
CA ARG A 355 -12.83 2.26 -17.53
C ARG A 355 -12.83 3.10 -18.81
N GLU A 356 -13.70 2.81 -19.77
CA GLU A 356 -13.89 3.63 -20.97
C GLU A 356 -14.49 5.00 -20.63
N LYS A 357 -15.58 5.05 -19.86
CA LYS A 357 -16.26 6.28 -19.41
C LYS A 357 -15.29 7.25 -18.70
N TYR A 358 -14.39 6.72 -17.89
CA TYR A 358 -13.42 7.50 -17.10
C TYR A 358 -12.02 7.55 -17.71
N GLN A 359 -11.83 6.96 -18.90
CA GLN A 359 -10.55 6.94 -19.61
C GLN A 359 -9.39 6.36 -18.76
N LEU A 360 -9.72 5.38 -17.93
CA LEU A 360 -8.79 4.68 -17.03
C LEU A 360 -8.44 3.30 -17.58
N CYS A 361 -7.42 3.24 -18.44
CA CYS A 361 -6.95 2.01 -19.07
C CYS A 361 -8.09 1.25 -19.76
N ALA A 362 -8.76 1.88 -20.73
CA ALA A 362 -9.78 1.19 -21.54
C ALA A 362 -9.19 0.00 -22.31
N ARG A 363 -10.00 -1.01 -22.63
CA ARG A 363 -9.54 -2.14 -23.47
C ARG A 363 -9.35 -1.69 -24.92
N ASP A 364 -8.31 -2.21 -25.56
CA ASP A 364 -8.12 -2.10 -27.00
C ASP A 364 -8.97 -3.14 -27.79
N ALA A 365 -8.82 -3.14 -29.11
CA ALA A 365 -9.55 -4.05 -30.00
C ALA A 365 -9.19 -5.53 -29.79
N ASP A 366 -8.02 -5.82 -29.21
CA ASP A 366 -7.56 -7.16 -28.88
C ASP A 366 -7.93 -7.56 -27.44
N GLY A 367 -8.62 -6.66 -26.73
CA GLY A 367 -9.15 -6.86 -25.39
C GLY A 367 -8.14 -6.59 -24.27
N TYR A 368 -6.98 -5.98 -24.51
CA TYR A 368 -6.01 -5.66 -23.45
C TYR A 368 -6.25 -4.27 -22.88
N TYR A 369 -6.10 -4.10 -21.56
CA TYR A 369 -6.14 -2.77 -20.97
C TYR A 369 -4.95 -1.91 -21.40
N GLY A 370 -5.25 -0.68 -21.84
CA GLY A 370 -4.26 0.28 -22.32
C GLY A 370 -3.62 1.13 -21.21
N ASN A 371 -3.21 2.34 -21.61
CA ASN A 371 -2.72 3.38 -20.71
C ASN A 371 -3.87 4.19 -20.11
N VAL A 372 -3.57 4.89 -19.01
CA VAL A 372 -4.39 6.01 -18.53
C VAL A 372 -4.27 7.16 -19.54
N ASP A 373 -5.35 7.93 -19.74
CA ASP A 373 -5.27 9.16 -20.52
C ASP A 373 -4.22 10.12 -19.89
N PRO A 374 -3.22 10.57 -20.66
CA PRO A 374 -2.10 11.38 -20.13
C PRO A 374 -2.53 12.75 -19.59
N SER A 375 -3.77 13.20 -19.87
CA SER A 375 -4.33 14.41 -19.27
C SER A 375 -4.79 14.23 -17.82
N ILE A 376 -4.99 13.00 -17.36
CA ILE A 376 -5.42 12.69 -16.00
C ILE A 376 -4.22 12.80 -15.06
N SER A 377 -4.32 13.70 -14.08
CA SER A 377 -3.27 13.86 -13.07
C SER A 377 -3.23 12.67 -12.09
N PRO A 378 -2.09 12.39 -11.43
CA PRO A 378 -2.02 11.31 -10.43
C PRO A 378 -3.04 11.42 -9.29
N LEU A 379 -3.41 12.64 -8.87
CA LEU A 379 -4.44 12.83 -7.84
C LEU A 379 -5.83 12.50 -8.38
N GLU A 380 -6.13 12.98 -9.59
CA GLU A 380 -7.41 12.74 -10.26
C GLU A 380 -7.61 11.26 -10.58
N LEU A 381 -6.55 10.55 -10.98
CA LEU A 381 -6.56 9.11 -11.22
C LEU A 381 -7.22 8.35 -10.06
N TRP A 382 -6.74 8.56 -8.82
CA TRP A 382 -7.25 7.83 -7.67
C TRP A 382 -8.67 8.24 -7.26
N GLN A 383 -9.08 9.48 -7.52
CA GLN A 383 -10.47 9.90 -7.36
C GLN A 383 -11.40 9.20 -8.37
N LEU A 384 -10.93 9.00 -9.60
CA LEU A 384 -11.68 8.26 -10.62
C LEU A 384 -11.73 6.75 -10.30
N VAL A 385 -10.64 6.17 -9.76
CA VAL A 385 -10.64 4.79 -9.25
C VAL A 385 -11.66 4.61 -8.13
N GLU A 386 -11.72 5.53 -7.15
CA GLU A 386 -12.73 5.52 -6.09
C GLU A 386 -14.16 5.52 -6.68
N LYS A 387 -14.41 6.34 -7.70
CA LYS A 387 -15.72 6.38 -8.40
C LYS A 387 -16.05 5.04 -9.06
N ILE A 388 -15.09 4.40 -9.74
CA ILE A 388 -15.30 3.09 -10.36
C ILE A 388 -15.65 2.05 -9.30
N ILE A 389 -14.91 1.99 -8.19
CA ILE A 389 -15.16 1.06 -7.08
C ILE A 389 -16.57 1.26 -6.53
N ASN A 390 -16.98 2.52 -6.30
CA ASN A 390 -18.32 2.84 -5.82
C ASN A 390 -19.41 2.42 -6.81
N GLU A 391 -19.26 2.70 -8.11
CA GLU A 391 -20.24 2.26 -9.12
C GLU A 391 -20.33 0.73 -9.25
N LEU A 392 -19.22 0.01 -9.07
CA LEU A 392 -19.22 -1.46 -9.00
C LEU A 392 -19.98 -1.97 -7.77
N ASN A 393 -19.76 -1.35 -6.61
CA ASN A 393 -20.45 -1.68 -5.36
C ASN A 393 -21.95 -1.35 -5.41
N GLU A 394 -22.33 -0.19 -5.96
CA GLU A 394 -23.73 0.21 -6.18
C GLU A 394 -24.47 -0.74 -7.12
N ALA A 395 -23.77 -1.30 -8.12
CA ALA A 395 -24.28 -2.35 -8.99
C ALA A 395 -24.34 -3.74 -8.32
N GLY A 396 -23.95 -3.84 -7.04
CA GLY A 396 -24.02 -5.02 -6.20
C GLY A 396 -22.94 -6.07 -6.49
N PHE A 397 -21.82 -5.71 -7.13
CA PHE A 397 -20.78 -6.69 -7.48
C PHE A 397 -20.06 -7.28 -6.26
N ASN A 398 -19.90 -6.50 -5.19
CA ASN A 398 -19.43 -7.01 -3.90
C ASN A 398 -20.35 -8.11 -3.34
N GLN A 399 -21.67 -7.90 -3.33
CA GLN A 399 -22.62 -8.92 -2.88
C GLN A 399 -22.61 -10.14 -3.78
N LYS A 400 -22.60 -9.94 -5.11
CA LYS A 400 -22.53 -11.06 -6.07
C LYS A 400 -21.23 -11.86 -5.92
N ALA A 401 -20.11 -11.21 -5.62
CA ALA A 401 -18.84 -11.89 -5.35
C ALA A 401 -18.92 -12.70 -4.05
N ALA A 402 -19.50 -12.14 -2.98
CA ALA A 402 -19.78 -12.88 -1.75
C ALA A 402 -20.68 -14.09 -2.01
N ASP A 403 -21.71 -13.95 -2.86
CA ASP A 403 -22.59 -15.06 -3.23
C ASP A 403 -21.87 -16.17 -4.00
N VAL A 404 -20.89 -15.84 -4.84
CA VAL A 404 -20.02 -16.83 -5.51
C VAL A 404 -19.22 -17.62 -4.46
N LEU A 405 -18.58 -16.92 -3.51
CA LEU A 405 -17.83 -17.55 -2.43
C LEU A 405 -18.73 -18.45 -1.54
N ASN A 406 -19.95 -17.99 -1.24
CA ASN A 406 -20.94 -18.77 -0.48
C ASN A 406 -21.35 -20.07 -1.19
N ARG A 407 -21.52 -20.04 -2.52
CA ARG A 407 -21.82 -21.24 -3.31
C ARG A 407 -20.71 -22.29 -3.24
N GLU A 408 -19.47 -21.86 -2.98
CA GLU A 408 -18.29 -22.71 -2.81
C GLU A 408 -18.06 -23.13 -1.35
N GLY A 409 -19.03 -22.86 -0.47
CA GLY A 409 -19.06 -23.33 0.92
C GLY A 409 -18.35 -22.41 1.92
N LEU A 410 -17.86 -21.25 1.48
CA LEU A 410 -17.29 -20.24 2.38
C LEU A 410 -18.41 -19.46 3.08
N ASN A 411 -18.12 -18.85 4.24
CA ASN A 411 -19.03 -17.93 4.91
C ASN A 411 -18.67 -16.48 4.53
N ALA A 412 -19.20 -16.00 3.41
CA ALA A 412 -18.91 -14.70 2.86
C ALA A 412 -20.07 -13.71 2.98
N ARG A 413 -19.76 -12.45 3.27
CA ARG A 413 -20.70 -11.34 3.39
C ARG A 413 -20.10 -10.06 2.80
N VAL A 414 -20.92 -9.03 2.65
CA VAL A 414 -20.44 -7.66 2.47
C VAL A 414 -20.36 -7.00 3.84
N ASN A 415 -19.22 -6.40 4.17
CA ASN A 415 -19.03 -5.72 5.45
C ASN A 415 -19.49 -4.24 5.39
N GLU A 416 -19.30 -3.53 6.50
CA GLU A 416 -19.86 -2.20 6.79
C GLU A 416 -19.30 -1.10 5.88
N VAL A 417 -18.29 -1.39 5.07
CA VAL A 417 -17.68 -0.48 4.10
C VAL A 417 -17.74 -1.00 2.67
N GLY A 418 -18.57 -2.02 2.43
CA GLY A 418 -18.80 -2.56 1.09
C GLY A 418 -17.73 -3.55 0.62
N HIS A 419 -16.79 -3.95 1.49
CA HIS A 419 -15.78 -4.95 1.16
C HIS A 419 -16.35 -6.36 1.29
N ILE A 420 -15.81 -7.30 0.52
CA ILE A 420 -16.16 -8.71 0.56
C ILE A 420 -15.40 -9.32 1.74
N ALA A 421 -16.10 -9.82 2.75
CA ALA A 421 -15.53 -10.37 3.98
C ALA A 421 -15.86 -11.86 4.11
N ILE A 422 -14.86 -12.65 4.49
CA ILE A 422 -14.96 -14.09 4.71
C ILE A 422 -14.70 -14.37 6.17
N VAL A 423 -15.66 -14.99 6.84
CA VAL A 423 -15.54 -15.42 8.24
C VAL A 423 -14.88 -16.80 8.28
N PRO A 424 -13.81 -16.99 9.09
CA PRO A 424 -13.18 -18.30 9.26
C PRO A 424 -14.16 -19.35 9.77
N HIS A 425 -14.03 -20.59 9.31
CA HIS A 425 -14.71 -21.73 9.94
C HIS A 425 -14.07 -21.98 11.30
N THR A 426 -14.82 -21.75 12.38
CA THR A 426 -14.42 -22.02 13.77
C THR A 426 -14.38 -23.50 14.08
#